data_AF-A0A1D2MQF0-F1
#
_entry.id   AF-A0A1D2MQF0-F1
#
_cell.length_a   1.000
_cell.length_b   1.000
_cell.length_c   1.000
_cell.angle_alpha   90.00
_cell.angle_beta   90.00
_cell.angle_gamma   90.00
#
_symmetry.space_group_name_H-M   'P 1'
#
loop_
_entity.id
_entity.type
_entity.pdbx_description
1 polymer ?
#
loop_
_entity_poly.entity_id
_entity_poly.type
_entity_poly.pdbx_seq_one_letter_code
_entity_poly.pdbx_strand_id
1 'polypeptide(L)' 'MSLNRSAFDNKSVTFEHHIKREHNMWNYIYFFVLLKYKEPTEYTGAECYVSKCLKVKIFCPL' A
#
# COMPACT_ATOMS: atom_id res chain seq x y z
N MET A 1 -4.05 -3.34 8.58
CA MET A 1 -4.69 -4.56 9.14
C MET A 1 -3.90 -5.76 8.66
N SER A 2 -2.82 -6.12 9.36
CA SER A 2 -1.95 -7.22 8.95
C SER A 2 -2.59 -8.56 9.30
N LEU A 3 -2.81 -9.41 8.30
CA LEU A 3 -3.32 -10.77 8.50
C LEU A 3 -2.16 -11.72 8.82
N ASN A 4 -2.30 -12.50 9.88
CA ASN A 4 -1.32 -13.52 10.26
C ASN A 4 -1.43 -14.76 9.35
N ARG A 5 -0.33 -15.53 9.25
CA ARG A 5 -0.28 -16.77 8.45
C ARG A 5 -1.42 -17.74 8.77
N SER A 6 -1.81 -17.84 10.03
CA SER A 6 -2.92 -18.67 10.50
C SER A 6 -4.30 -18.28 9.94
N ALA A 7 -4.47 -17.06 9.43
CA ALA A 7 -5.72 -16.61 8.80
C ALA A 7 -5.94 -17.20 7.39
N PHE A 8 -4.93 -17.89 6.84
CA PHE A 8 -4.95 -18.52 5.52
C PHE A 8 -5.10 -20.04 5.59
N ASP A 9 -5.07 -20.63 6.79
CA ASP A 9 -5.35 -22.05 6.98
C ASP A 9 -6.81 -22.32 6.55
N ASN A 10 -7.00 -23.22 5.57
CA ASN A 10 -8.28 -23.55 4.90
C ASN A 10 -8.79 -22.57 3.83
N LYS A 11 -7.97 -21.63 3.34
CA LYS A 11 -8.34 -20.78 2.19
C LYS A 11 -7.67 -21.23 0.89
N SER A 12 -8.29 -20.94 -0.25
CA SER A 12 -7.74 -21.21 -1.58
C SER A 12 -6.51 -20.35 -1.92
N VAL A 13 -6.34 -19.23 -1.22
CA VAL A 13 -5.20 -18.31 -1.37
C VAL A 13 -4.20 -18.56 -0.25
N THR A 14 -2.94 -18.77 -0.59
CA THR A 14 -1.86 -18.97 0.39
C THR A 14 -1.32 -17.63 0.91
N PHE A 15 -0.75 -17.66 2.11
CA PHE A 15 -0.08 -16.49 2.69
C PHE A 15 1.06 -15.95 1.78
N GLU A 16 1.86 -16.82 1.15
CA GLU A 16 2.89 -16.36 0.21
C GLU A 16 2.32 -15.64 -1.01
N HIS A 17 1.17 -16.11 -1.54
CA HIS A 17 0.51 -15.44 -2.66
C HIS A 17 0.03 -14.04 -2.26
N HIS A 18 -0.62 -13.94 -1.10
CA HIS A 18 -1.11 -12.68 -0.53
C HIS A 18 0.01 -11.64 -0.36
N ILE A 19 1.13 -12.00 0.27
CA ILE A 19 2.27 -11.08 0.46
C ILE A 19 2.93 -10.70 -0.87
N LYS A 20 3.02 -11.61 -1.84
CA LYS A 20 3.69 -11.32 -3.13
C LYS A 20 2.84 -10.52 -4.11
N ARG A 21 1.51 -10.67 -4.08
CA ARG A 21 0.58 -10.09 -5.07
C ARG A 21 -0.26 -8.95 -4.52
N GLU A 22 -0.80 -9.09 -3.30
CA GLU A 22 -1.72 -8.12 -2.70
C GLU A 22 -0.96 -7.14 -1.80
N HIS A 23 -0.01 -7.63 -1.00
CA HIS A 23 0.78 -6.85 -0.05
C HIS A 23 2.28 -6.86 -0.38
N ASN A 24 2.60 -6.66 -1.65
CA ASN A 24 3.98 -6.53 -2.07
C ASN A 24 4.56 -5.21 -1.55
N MET A 25 5.43 -5.28 -0.55
CA MET A 25 6.05 -4.10 0.08
C MET A 25 6.78 -3.18 -0.92
N TRP A 26 7.33 -3.73 -2.01
CA TRP A 26 7.99 -2.94 -3.04
C TRP A 26 7.02 -2.02 -3.79
N ASN A 27 5.76 -2.42 -3.95
CA ASN A 27 4.75 -1.57 -4.58
C ASN A 27 4.48 -0.31 -3.74
N TYR A 28 4.55 -0.41 -2.41
CA TYR A 28 4.41 0.76 -1.53
C TYR A 28 5.59 1.72 -1.64
N ILE A 29 6.82 1.19 -1.74
CA ILE A 29 8.03 2.00 -1.97
C ILE A 29 7.94 2.70 -3.33
N TYR A 30 7.56 1.96 -4.38
CA TYR A 30 7.36 2.52 -5.70
C TYR A 30 6.29 3.62 -5.70
N PHE A 31 5.17 3.40 -5.03
CA PHE A 31 4.09 4.38 -4.91
C PHE A 31 4.53 5.65 -4.17
N PHE A 32 5.35 5.52 -3.12
CA PHE A 32 5.91 6.68 -2.43
C PHE A 32 6.86 7.50 -3.32
N VAL A 33 7.73 6.81 -4.06
CA VAL A 33 8.63 7.44 -5.03
C VAL A 33 7.82 8.14 -6.13
N LEU A 34 6.80 7.47 -6.68
CA LEU A 34 5.88 8.04 -7.66
C LEU A 34 5.25 9.34 -7.15
N LEU A 35 4.68 9.33 -5.93
CA LEU A 35 4.10 10.52 -5.30
C LEU A 35 5.12 11.62 -4.98
N LYS A 36 6.42 11.34 -4.99
CA LYS A 36 7.46 12.34 -4.76
C LYS A 36 7.87 13.06 -6.06
N TYR A 37 7.81 12.36 -7.19
CA TYR A 37 8.31 12.86 -8.49
C TYR A 37 7.21 13.18 -9.50
N LYS A 38 5.96 12.76 -9.24
CA LYS A 38 4.80 13.10 -10.07
C LYS A 38 4.32 14.51 -9.73
N GLU A 39 3.85 15.25 -10.74
CA GLU A 39 3.31 16.60 -10.53
C GLU A 39 1.99 16.54 -9.75
N PRO A 40 1.79 17.38 -8.71
CA PRO A 40 0.60 17.33 -7.86
C PRO A 40 -0.72 17.54 -8.60
N THR A 41 -0.70 18.27 -9.72
CA THR A 41 -1.88 18.52 -10.56
C THR A 41 -2.34 17.29 -11.33
N GLU A 42 -1.48 16.28 -11.47
CA GLU A 42 -1.76 15.03 -12.17
C GLU A 42 -2.18 13.91 -11.20
N TYR A 43 -2.28 14.21 -9.90
CA TYR A 43 -2.71 13.23 -8.93
C TYR A 43 -4.16 12.84 -9.16
N THR A 44 -4.40 11.55 -9.17
CA THR A 44 -5.75 10.98 -9.03
C THR A 44 -6.32 11.33 -7.65
N GLY A 45 -7.63 11.16 -7.48
CA GLY A 45 -8.28 11.43 -6.18
C GLY A 45 -7.67 10.65 -5.01
N ALA A 46 -7.29 9.38 -5.25
CA ALA A 46 -6.64 8.54 -4.24
C ALA A 46 -5.22 9.03 -3.91
N GLU A 47 -4.42 9.36 -4.93
CA GLU A 47 -3.07 9.93 -4.74
C GLU A 47 -3.11 11.26 -3.98
N CYS A 48 -4.08 12.12 -4.30
CA CYS A 48 -4.33 13.36 -3.58
C CYS A 48 -4.63 13.12 -2.09
N TYR A 49 -5.50 12.16 -1.79
CA TYR A 49 -5.85 11.80 -0.42
C TYR A 49 -4.63 11.28 0.35
N VAL A 50 -3.90 10.30 -0.22
CA VAL A 50 -2.72 9.73 0.43
C VAL A 50 -1.61 10.77 0.60
N SER A 51 -1.36 11.63 -0.39
CA SER A 51 -0.39 12.73 -0.29
C SER A 51 -0.73 13.68 0.87
N LYS A 52 -2.02 14.01 1.08
CA LYS A 52 -2.46 14.80 2.23
C LYS A 52 -2.22 14.05 3.55
N CYS A 53 -2.58 12.78 3.64
CA CYS A 53 -2.36 11.96 4.85
C CYS A 53 -0.87 11.85 5.21
N LEU A 54 0.01 11.74 4.22
CA LEU A 54 1.47 11.72 4.41
C LEU A 54 1.99 13.06 4.97
N LYS A 55 1.50 14.19 4.45
CA LYS A 55 1.88 15.53 4.95
C LYS A 55 1.49 15.75 6.41
N VAL A 56 0.34 15.21 6.83
CA VAL A 56 -0.16 15.31 8.22
C VAL A 56 0.45 14.21 9.12
N LYS A 57 1.32 13.33 8.59
CA LYS A 57 1.91 12.17 9.30
C LYS A 57 0.86 11.21 9.90
N ILE A 58 -0.35 11.20 9.37
CA ILE A 58 -1.44 10.30 9.81
C ILE A 58 -1.37 8.96 9.07
N PHE A 59 -0.64 8.90 7.96
CA PHE A 59 -0.49 7.67 7.19
C PHE A 59 0.54 6.74 7.84
N CYS A 60 0.05 5.75 8.60
CA CYS A 60 0.82 4.55 8.97
C CYS A 60 0.51 3.45 7.94
N PRO A 61 1.46 3.07 7.06
CA PRO A 61 1.24 2.02 6.07
C PRO A 61 1.26 0.59 6.66
N LEU A 62 1.35 0.45 7.99
CA LEU A 62 1.40 -0.82 8.72
C LEU A 62 0.24 -0.91 9.71
#